data_AF-A0A2A5T516-F1
#
_entry.id   AF-A0A2A5T516-F1
#
_cell.length_a   1.000
_cell.length_b   1.000
_cell.length_c   1.000
_cell.angle_alpha   90.00
_cell.angle_beta   90.00
_cell.angle_gamma   90.00
#
_symmetry.space_group_name_H-M   'P 1'
#
loop_
_entity.id
_entity.type
_entity.pdbx_description
1 polymer ?
#
loop_
_entity_poly.entity_id
_entity_poly.type
_entity_poly.pdbx_seq_one_letter_code
_entity_poly.pdbx_strand_id
1 'polypeptide(L)' 'MNNLDAIFIDVYDFCQIFLPAWGKSPFFRYPIKNKPSRLSVSEVMTIVIAFHQSMESRL' A
#
# COMPACT_ATOMS: atom_id res chain seq x y z
N MET A 1 -8.86 12.10 14.72
CA MET A 1 -9.12 10.65 14.57
C MET A 1 -8.90 10.31 13.12
N ASN A 2 -7.82 9.59 12.80
CA ASN A 2 -7.63 9.09 11.45
C ASN A 2 -8.58 7.91 11.28
N ASN A 3 -9.52 8.00 10.34
CA ASN A 3 -10.42 6.89 10.05
C ASN A 3 -9.63 5.84 9.25
N LEU A 4 -9.05 4.89 9.99
CA LEU A 4 -8.22 3.82 9.45
C LEU A 4 -9.01 2.97 8.43
N ASP A 5 -10.31 2.80 8.63
CA ASP A 5 -11.17 2.05 7.71
C ASP A 5 -11.34 2.79 6.38
N ALA A 6 -11.55 4.10 6.42
CA ALA A 6 -11.65 4.91 5.19
C ALA A 6 -10.33 4.90 4.40
N ILE A 7 -9.19 5.06 5.10
CA ILE A 7 -7.87 4.98 4.48
C ILE A 7 -7.64 3.59 3.87
N PHE A 8 -8.00 2.53 4.60
CA PHE A 8 -7.84 1.17 4.10
C PHE A 8 -8.67 0.92 2.85
N ILE A 9 -9.93 1.37 2.80
CA ILE A 9 -10.80 1.24 1.63
C ILE A 9 -10.18 1.94 0.41
N ASP A 10 -9.77 3.20 0.56
CA ASP A 10 -9.17 3.96 -0.54
C ASP A 10 -7.87 3.32 -1.04
N VAL A 11 -7.01 2.86 -0.12
CA VAL A 11 -5.75 2.18 -0.43
C VAL A 11 -5.99 0.82 -1.08
N TYR A 12 -7.01 0.10 -0.65
CA TYR A 12 -7.39 -1.19 -1.22
C TYR A 12 -7.83 -1.04 -2.68
N ASP A 13 -8.75 -0.10 -2.94
CA ASP A 13 -9.23 0.20 -4.30
C ASP A 13 -8.09 0.69 -5.21
N PHE A 14 -7.21 1.54 -4.67
CA PHE A 14 -5.99 1.95 -5.37
C PHE A 14 -5.12 0.74 -5.73
N CYS A 15 -4.86 -0.17 -4.78
CA CYS A 15 -4.02 -1.35 -5.01
C CYS A 15 -4.61 -2.29 -6.06
N GLN A 16 -5.95 -2.44 -6.11
CA GLN A 16 -6.64 -3.25 -7.12
C GLN A 16 -6.39 -2.76 -8.54
N ILE A 17 -6.28 -1.45 -8.75
CA ILE A 17 -6.03 -0.86 -10.06
C ILE A 17 -4.52 -0.82 -10.35
N PHE A 18 -3.73 -0.41 -9.36
CA PHE A 18 -2.31 -0.13 -9.54
C PHE A 18 -1.46 -1.39 -9.67
N LEU A 19 -1.66 -2.42 -8.84
CA LEU A 19 -0.79 -3.60 -8.83
C LEU A 19 -0.82 -4.38 -10.16
N PRO A 20 -1.98 -4.61 -10.80
CA PRO A 20 -2.00 -5.24 -12.12
C PRO A 20 -1.30 -4.42 -13.20
N ALA A 21 -1.44 -3.08 -13.17
CA ALA A 21 -0.77 -2.18 -14.09
C ALA A 21 0.75 -2.18 -13.86
N TRP A 22 1.18 -2.17 -12.60
CA TRP A 22 2.57 -2.23 -12.17
C TRP A 22 3.26 -3.51 -12.62
N GLY A 23 2.61 -4.67 -12.44
CA GLY A 23 3.15 -5.97 -12.86
C GLY A 23 3.34 -6.11 -14.37
N LYS A 24 2.65 -5.29 -15.18
CA LYS A 24 2.78 -5.24 -16.64
C LYS A 24 3.74 -4.15 -17.13
N SER A 25 4.26 -3.33 -16.22
CA SER A 25 5.09 -2.18 -16.59
C SER A 25 6.47 -2.64 -17.10
N PRO A 26 6.88 -2.22 -18.31
CA PRO A 26 8.19 -2.60 -18.89
C PRO A 26 9.38 -1.99 -18.15
N PHE A 27 9.13 -1.07 -17.20
CA PHE A 27 10.18 -0.46 -16.38
C PHE A 27 10.79 -1.44 -15.37
N PHE A 28 10.05 -2.47 -14.94
CA PHE A 28 10.57 -3.48 -14.01
C PHE A 28 11.20 -4.63 -14.80
N ARG A 29 12.41 -4.40 -15.32
CA ARG A 29 13.23 -5.42 -16.01
C ARG A 29 13.74 -6.54 -15.10
N TYR A 30 13.50 -6.45 -13.79
CA TYR A 30 13.93 -7.45 -12.82
C TYR A 30 12.74 -8.30 -12.38
N PRO A 31 12.88 -9.64 -12.34
CA PRO A 31 11.82 -10.50 -11.82
C PRO A 31 11.54 -10.12 -10.36
N ILE A 32 10.35 -9.58 -10.12
CA ILE A 32 9.89 -9.28 -8.77
C ILE A 32 9.73 -10.63 -8.05
N LYS A 33 10.55 -10.89 -7.03
CA LYS A 33 10.36 -12.03 -6.14
C LYS A 33 9.16 -11.74 -5.26
N ASN A 34 7.97 -12.16 -5.71
CA ASN A 34 6.79 -12.25 -4.86
C ASN A 34 6.98 -13.37 -3.84
N LYS A 35 7.75 -13.08 -2.78
CA LYS A 35 7.75 -13.93 -1.60
C LYS A 35 6.38 -13.79 -0.92
N PRO A 36 5.72 -14.89 -0.54
CA PRO A 36 4.48 -14.81 0.21
C PRO A 36 4.73 -14.03 1.51
N SER A 37 3.92 -12.99 1.72
CA SER A 37 3.89 -12.17 2.92
C SER A 37 2.63 -12.49 3.72
N ARG A 38 2.66 -12.26 5.03
CA ARG A 38 1.46 -12.35 5.89
C ARG A 38 0.51 -11.16 5.71
N LEU A 39 1.03 -10.07 5.14
CA LEU A 39 0.29 -8.83 4.87
C LEU A 39 0.25 -8.58 3.37
N SER A 40 -0.93 -8.22 2.88
CA SER A 40 -1.16 -7.67 1.55
C SER A 40 -0.48 -6.31 1.37
N VAL A 41 -0.31 -5.88 0.12
CA VAL A 41 0.28 -4.56 -0.18
C VAL A 41 -0.59 -3.43 0.37
N SER A 42 -1.92 -3.56 0.34
CA SER A 42 -2.85 -2.58 0.88
C SER A 42 -2.73 -2.45 2.41
N GLU A 43 -2.56 -3.57 3.13
CA GLU A 43 -2.30 -3.54 4.57
C GLU A 43 -0.97 -2.84 4.89
N VAL A 44 0.10 -3.16 4.15
CA VAL A 44 1.41 -2.52 4.34
C VAL A 44 1.33 -1.01 4.05
N MET A 45 0.70 -0.60 2.95
CA MET A 45 0.52 0.82 2.62
C MET A 45 -0.29 1.55 3.69
N THR A 46 -1.37 0.94 4.18
CA THR A 46 -2.20 1.51 5.24
C THR A 46 -1.41 1.72 6.54
N ILE A 47 -0.56 0.75 6.92
CA ILE A 47 0.33 0.88 8.09
C ILE A 47 1.32 2.04 7.90
N VAL A 48 1.93 2.17 6.73
CA VAL A 48 2.88 3.26 6.44
C VAL A 48 2.20 4.63 6.51
N ILE A 49 1.01 4.76 5.93
CA ILE A 49 0.23 6.01 5.97
C ILE A 49 -0.17 6.36 7.41
N ALA A 50 -0.72 5.40 8.16
CA ALA A 50 -1.12 5.61 9.55
C ALA A 50 0.08 5.98 10.43
N PHE A 51 1.25 5.36 10.20
CA PHE A 51 2.48 5.71 10.89
C PHE A 51 2.93 7.15 10.59
N HIS A 52 2.92 7.55 9.31
CA HIS A 52 3.27 8.91 8.91
C HIS A 52 2.34 9.96 9.54
N GLN A 53 1.02 9.74 9.48
CA GLN A 53 0.04 10.65 10.09
C GLN A 53 0.22 10.76 11.62
N SER A 54 0.63 9.67 12.27
CA SER A 54 0.95 9.67 13.71
C SER A 54 2.19 10.51 14.02
N MET A 55 3.21 10.51 13.16
CA MET A 55 4.39 11.37 13.31
C MET A 55 4.07 12.85 13.13
N GLU A 56 3.27 13.19 12.12
CA GLU A 56 2.86 14.57 11.84
C GLU A 56 2.01 15.15 12.97
N SER A 57 1.14 14.34 13.59
CA SER A 57 0.33 14.75 14.74
C SER A 57 1.12 14.99 16.05
N ARG A 58 2.43 14.69 16.07
CA ARG A 58 3.33 14.87 17.23
C ARG A 58 4.21 16.11 17.14
N LEU A 59 4.10 16.88 16.05
CA LEU A 59 4.72 18.19 15.86
C LEU A 59 3.71 19.30 16.15
#